data_AF-A0A2V2RYU6-F1
#
_entry.id   AF-A0A2V2RYU6-F1
#
_cell.length_a   1.000
_cell.length_b   1.000
_cell.length_c   1.000
_cell.angle_alpha   90.00
_cell.angle_beta   90.00
_cell.angle_gamma   90.00
#
_symmetry.space_group_name_H-M   'P 1'
#
loop_
_entity.id
_entity.type
_entity.pdbx_description
1 polymer ?
#
loop_
_entity_poly.entity_id
_entity_poly.type
_entity_poly.pdbx_seq_one_letter_code
_entity_poly.pdbx_strand_id
1 'polypeptide(L)'
;MHIIKYILLILVLTSGSIIYANNYCRSPFLTILNRWITWILVSLLTGYFLKKWELSEKPFLLLSCTGFLVWFLIETILVWLNIRMLNFSSIPFFPRFSMINGQIPWPNQKRSIALKEFLRLNGFKEIQSIKTSILGSISLNSPIYKDSTGKILLQLLFVPQKNDIINIYYILISTTKEGNRFITDNLSLPFGGYIPENWIKRRKPLCNSLKTLLKHHQKTLKNSKETIISWENSPLDEINRQQSFLEYYNIKAGFLHPTNLHDVYGKLTAEGRYRLWKQFLFLRYLGC
;
A
#
# COMPACT_ATOMS: atom_id res chain seq x y z
N MET A 1 0.00 -41.34 5.50
CA MET A 1 0.74 -40.28 6.26
C MET A 1 2.11 -39.92 5.70
N HIS A 2 2.90 -40.84 5.13
CA HIS A 2 4.25 -40.53 4.61
C HIS A 2 4.25 -39.46 3.50
N ILE A 3 3.36 -39.58 2.52
CA ILE A 3 3.22 -38.59 1.42
C ILE A 3 2.97 -37.16 1.94
N ILE A 4 2.12 -37.01 2.96
CA ILE A 4 1.79 -35.70 3.57
C ILE A 4 3.03 -35.06 4.22
N LYS A 5 3.91 -35.86 4.85
CA LYS A 5 5.17 -35.35 5.42
C LYS A 5 6.07 -34.74 4.34
N TYR A 6 6.19 -35.40 3.20
CA TYR A 6 6.98 -34.88 2.07
C TYR A 6 6.37 -33.60 1.49
N ILE A 7 5.04 -33.55 1.35
CA ILE A 7 4.34 -32.33 0.89
C ILE A 7 4.61 -31.16 1.86
N LEU A 8 4.50 -31.39 3.17
CA LEU A 8 4.80 -30.37 4.17
C LEU A 8 6.25 -29.89 4.09
N LEU A 9 7.21 -30.80 3.94
CA LEU A 9 8.62 -30.45 3.78
C LEU A 9 8.85 -29.58 2.54
N ILE A 10 8.25 -29.94 1.41
CA ILE A 10 8.33 -29.14 0.17
C ILE A 10 7.70 -27.76 0.38
N LEU A 11 6.56 -27.65 1.06
CA LEU A 11 5.93 -26.35 1.35
C LEU A 11 6.79 -25.47 2.27
N VAL A 12 7.46 -26.06 3.27
CA VAL A 12 8.40 -25.33 4.14
C VAL A 12 9.58 -24.80 3.31
N LEU A 13 10.21 -25.67 2.50
CA LEU A 13 11.35 -25.30 1.67
C LEU A 13 10.98 -24.23 0.66
N THR A 14 9.85 -24.37 -0.04
CA THR A 14 9.36 -23.39 -1.01
C THR A 14 9.03 -22.05 -0.37
N SER A 15 8.37 -22.03 0.80
CA SER A 15 8.13 -20.78 1.55
C SER A 15 9.45 -20.10 1.94
N GLY A 16 10.43 -20.87 2.44
CA GLY A 16 11.77 -20.36 2.76
C GLY A 16 12.48 -19.77 1.54
N SER A 17 12.48 -20.47 0.40
CA SER A 17 13.06 -19.99 -0.85
C SER A 17 12.39 -18.72 -1.37
N ILE A 18 11.06 -18.60 -1.25
CA ILE A 18 10.33 -17.40 -1.66
C ILE A 18 10.66 -16.22 -0.74
N ILE A 19 10.73 -16.43 0.57
CA ILE A 19 11.13 -15.38 1.52
C ILE A 19 12.54 -14.89 1.17
N TYR A 20 13.48 -15.82 0.93
CA TYR A 20 14.84 -15.49 0.53
C TYR A 20 14.86 -14.68 -0.78
N ALA A 21 14.19 -15.15 -1.82
CA ALA A 21 14.10 -14.44 -3.11
C ALA A 21 13.45 -13.06 -2.96
N ASN A 22 12.42 -12.93 -2.12
CA ASN A 22 11.70 -11.69 -1.91
C ASN A 22 12.55 -10.64 -1.17
N ASN A 23 13.52 -11.04 -0.34
CA ASN A 23 14.46 -10.10 0.28
C ASN A 23 15.30 -9.35 -0.77
N TYR A 24 15.59 -10.00 -1.91
CA TYR A 24 16.31 -9.38 -3.03
C TYR A 24 15.39 -8.63 -3.99
N CYS A 25 14.32 -9.29 -4.48
CA CYS A 25 13.45 -8.75 -5.51
C CYS A 25 12.39 -7.77 -4.98
N ARG A 26 12.01 -7.90 -3.70
CA ARG A 26 10.97 -7.11 -3.01
C ARG A 26 9.69 -6.97 -3.82
N SER A 27 9.23 -8.10 -4.35
CA SER A 27 8.06 -8.17 -5.19
C SER A 27 6.79 -8.33 -4.34
N PRO A 28 5.80 -7.43 -4.44
CA PRO A 28 4.49 -7.59 -3.82
C PRO A 28 3.86 -8.94 -4.20
N PHE A 29 4.08 -9.39 -5.44
CA PHE A 29 3.58 -10.68 -5.90
C PHE A 29 4.18 -11.86 -5.11
N LEU A 30 5.50 -11.88 -4.88
CA LEU A 30 6.15 -12.92 -4.08
C LEU A 30 5.66 -12.90 -2.62
N THR A 31 5.37 -11.71 -2.10
CA THR A 31 4.82 -11.55 -0.74
C THR A 31 3.43 -12.18 -0.63
N ILE A 32 2.58 -11.98 -1.64
CA ILE A 32 1.24 -12.59 -1.70
C ILE A 32 1.34 -14.10 -1.89
N LEU A 33 2.18 -14.56 -2.82
CA LEU A 33 2.40 -15.98 -3.07
C LEU A 33 2.86 -16.70 -1.80
N ASN A 34 3.84 -16.14 -1.09
CA ASN A 34 4.31 -16.72 0.17
C ASN A 34 3.20 -16.82 1.21
N ARG A 35 2.34 -15.78 1.31
CA ARG A 35 1.22 -15.78 2.25
C ARG A 35 0.23 -16.91 1.98
N TRP A 36 -0.10 -17.17 0.71
CA TRP A 36 -0.94 -18.30 0.32
C TRP A 36 -0.29 -19.66 0.62
N ILE A 37 1.02 -19.79 0.37
CA ILE A 37 1.77 -21.00 0.72
C ILE A 37 1.78 -21.22 2.24
N THR A 38 2.01 -20.17 3.03
CA THR A 38 1.93 -20.24 4.49
C THR A 38 0.53 -20.64 4.96
N TRP A 39 -0.53 -20.14 4.33
CA TRP A 39 -1.91 -20.54 4.62
C TRP A 39 -2.15 -22.03 4.40
N ILE A 40 -1.73 -22.56 3.24
CA ILE A 40 -1.84 -23.98 2.92
C ILE A 40 -1.03 -24.80 3.91
N LEU A 41 0.19 -24.36 4.23
CA LEU A 41 1.09 -25.01 5.16
C LEU A 41 0.50 -25.08 6.58
N VAL A 42 -0.04 -23.98 7.12
CA VAL A 42 -0.68 -23.97 8.44
C VAL A 42 -1.89 -24.89 8.45
N SER A 43 -2.74 -24.84 7.42
CA SER A 43 -3.91 -25.71 7.28
C SER A 43 -3.53 -27.20 7.28
N LEU A 44 -2.52 -27.59 6.48
CA LEU A 44 -2.06 -28.98 6.41
C LEU A 44 -1.36 -29.42 7.71
N LEU A 45 -0.59 -28.53 8.33
CA LEU A 45 0.05 -28.79 9.63
C LEU A 45 -1.00 -29.06 10.71
N THR A 46 -2.04 -28.23 10.81
CA THR A 46 -3.12 -28.44 11.80
C THR A 46 -3.76 -29.81 11.61
N GLY A 47 -4.13 -30.18 10.37
CA GLY A 47 -4.69 -31.50 10.09
C GLY A 47 -3.74 -32.65 10.43
N TYR A 48 -2.44 -32.47 10.17
CA TYR A 48 -1.42 -33.46 10.46
C TYR A 48 -1.19 -33.64 11.96
N PHE A 49 -1.11 -32.55 12.72
CA PHE A 49 -0.95 -32.59 14.18
C PHE A 49 -2.15 -33.25 14.87
N LEU A 50 -3.37 -32.85 14.50
CA LEU A 50 -4.59 -33.42 15.07
C LEU A 50 -4.71 -34.91 14.82
N LYS A 51 -4.28 -35.39 13.64
CA LYS A 51 -4.30 -36.83 13.32
C LYS A 51 -3.16 -37.59 13.99
N LYS A 52 -1.96 -37.02 14.05
CA LYS A 52 -0.78 -37.66 14.65
C LYS A 52 -0.91 -37.86 16.15
N TRP A 53 -1.60 -36.95 16.84
CA TRP A 53 -1.85 -37.04 18.28
C TRP A 53 -3.21 -37.64 18.63
N GLU A 54 -3.92 -38.21 17.65
CA GLU A 54 -5.21 -38.88 17.84
C GLU A 54 -6.26 -37.98 18.52
N LEU A 55 -6.11 -36.66 18.41
CA LEU A 55 -7.04 -35.67 18.98
C LEU A 55 -8.38 -35.65 18.23
N SER A 56 -8.45 -36.26 17.05
CA SER A 56 -9.69 -36.39 16.29
C SER A 56 -9.68 -37.58 15.35
N GLU A 57 -10.81 -38.29 15.30
CA GLU A 57 -11.03 -39.40 14.38
C GLU A 57 -11.40 -38.94 12.96
N LYS A 58 -11.73 -37.66 12.78
CA LYS A 58 -12.22 -37.10 11.52
C LYS A 58 -11.21 -37.24 10.36
N PRO A 59 -11.69 -37.18 9.10
CA PRO A 59 -10.81 -37.22 7.93
C PRO A 59 -9.80 -36.06 7.91
N PHE A 60 -8.59 -36.33 7.41
CA PHE A 60 -7.50 -35.35 7.34
C PHE A 60 -7.89 -34.06 6.62
N LEU A 61 -8.54 -34.16 5.46
CA LEU A 61 -8.96 -32.99 4.69
C LEU A 61 -9.94 -32.10 5.47
N LEU A 62 -10.86 -32.71 6.23
CA LEU A 62 -11.80 -31.95 7.06
C LEU A 62 -11.03 -31.17 8.14
N LEU A 63 -10.09 -31.83 8.82
CA LEU A 63 -9.24 -31.18 9.83
C LEU A 63 -8.40 -30.05 9.23
N SER A 64 -7.85 -30.24 8.03
CA SER A 64 -7.12 -29.18 7.32
C SER A 64 -8.02 -28.00 6.93
N CYS A 65 -9.22 -28.25 6.42
CA CYS A 65 -10.19 -27.19 6.13
C CYS A 65 -10.57 -26.41 7.40
N THR A 66 -10.76 -27.09 8.54
CA THR A 66 -11.01 -26.39 9.81
C THR A 66 -9.82 -25.53 10.23
N GLY A 67 -8.58 -26.03 10.11
CA GLY A 67 -7.38 -25.25 10.38
C GLY A 67 -7.24 -24.03 9.47
N PHE A 68 -7.62 -24.15 8.20
CA PHE A 68 -7.65 -23.04 7.25
C PHE A 68 -8.62 -21.93 7.71
N LEU A 69 -9.85 -22.30 8.10
CA LEU A 69 -10.86 -21.36 8.58
C LEU A 69 -10.46 -20.68 9.90
N VAL A 70 -9.90 -21.44 10.84
CA VAL A 70 -9.38 -20.89 12.11
C VAL A 70 -8.26 -19.89 11.83
N TRP A 71 -7.33 -20.23 10.94
CA TRP A 71 -6.25 -19.33 10.57
C TRP A 71 -6.76 -18.05 9.87
N PHE A 72 -7.76 -18.17 8.99
CA PHE A 72 -8.43 -17.02 8.39
C PHE A 72 -9.09 -16.11 9.44
N LEU A 73 -9.74 -16.70 10.45
CA LEU A 73 -10.35 -15.95 11.55
C LEU A 73 -9.28 -15.20 12.36
N ILE A 74 -8.15 -15.84 12.68
CA ILE A 74 -7.02 -15.20 13.37
C ILE A 74 -6.50 -14.00 12.57
N GLU A 75 -6.21 -14.19 11.28
CA GLU A 75 -5.74 -13.09 10.40
C GLU A 75 -6.76 -11.94 10.30
N THR A 76 -8.05 -12.28 10.25
CA THR A 76 -9.17 -11.32 10.24
C THR A 76 -9.19 -10.49 11.52
N ILE A 77 -9.04 -11.13 12.69
CA ILE A 77 -8.97 -10.47 13.99
C ILE A 77 -7.73 -9.58 14.08
N LEU A 78 -6.57 -10.05 13.63
CA LEU A 78 -5.34 -9.25 13.63
C LEU A 78 -5.46 -7.98 12.77
N VAL A 79 -6.08 -8.08 11.59
CA VAL A 79 -6.37 -6.89 10.76
C VAL A 79 -7.33 -5.94 11.49
N TRP A 80 -8.37 -6.47 12.12
CA TRP A 80 -9.31 -5.67 12.89
C TRP A 80 -8.64 -4.93 14.05
N LEU A 81 -7.74 -5.60 14.79
CA LEU A 81 -6.95 -4.99 15.86
C LEU A 81 -6.05 -3.88 15.32
N ASN A 82 -5.39 -4.07 14.18
CA ASN A 82 -4.57 -3.02 13.54
C ASN A 82 -5.41 -1.79 13.17
N ILE A 83 -6.62 -1.99 12.65
CA ILE A 83 -7.55 -0.88 12.33
C ILE A 83 -7.98 -0.18 13.60
N ARG A 84 -8.28 -0.92 14.67
CA ARG A 84 -8.62 -0.34 15.97
C ARG A 84 -7.46 0.50 16.52
N MET A 85 -6.23 0.01 16.42
CA MET A 85 -5.04 0.78 16.83
C MET A 85 -4.88 2.06 16.00
N LEU A 86 -5.04 1.96 14.68
CA LEU A 86 -4.98 3.14 13.80
C LEU A 86 -6.08 4.15 14.15
N ASN A 87 -7.29 3.67 14.45
CA ASN A 87 -8.46 4.49 14.77
C ASN A 87 -8.26 5.43 15.96
N PHE A 88 -7.53 4.96 16.98
CA PHE A 88 -7.24 5.70 18.21
C PHE A 88 -5.81 6.25 18.26
N SER A 89 -4.99 5.98 17.24
CA SER A 89 -3.64 6.53 17.16
C SER A 89 -3.67 8.04 16.91
N SER A 90 -2.58 8.75 17.21
CA SER A 90 -2.40 10.16 16.83
C SER A 90 -2.15 10.37 15.33
N ILE A 91 -1.93 9.30 14.55
CA ILE A 91 -1.55 9.39 13.13
C ILE A 91 -2.73 9.90 12.29
N PRO A 92 -2.61 11.02 11.57
CA PRO A 92 -3.67 11.47 10.68
C PRO A 92 -3.86 10.50 9.50
N PHE A 93 -5.11 10.23 9.11
CA PHE A 93 -5.40 9.45 7.90
C PHE A 93 -4.96 10.18 6.62
N PHE A 94 -5.09 11.50 6.63
CA PHE A 94 -4.68 12.40 5.57
C PHE A 94 -3.56 13.31 6.14
N PRO A 95 -2.29 12.91 5.99
CA PRO A 95 -1.19 13.60 6.62
C PRO A 95 -0.93 14.97 6.01
N ARG A 96 -0.50 15.93 6.84
CA ARG A 96 0.04 17.20 6.35
C ARG A 96 1.53 17.09 6.09
N PHE A 97 1.96 17.70 4.99
CA PHE A 97 3.34 17.76 4.58
C PHE A 97 3.93 19.12 4.92
N SER A 98 5.23 19.13 5.18
CA SER A 98 6.06 20.30 5.41
C SER A 98 7.24 20.29 4.44
N MET A 99 7.73 21.47 4.08
CA MET A 99 8.92 21.59 3.24
C MET A 99 10.16 21.08 4.01
N ILE A 100 11.08 20.43 3.30
CA ILE A 100 12.44 20.22 3.78
C ILE A 100 13.35 21.25 3.12
N ASN A 101 14.04 22.02 3.96
CA ASN A 101 15.12 22.90 3.49
C ASN A 101 16.37 22.03 3.30
N GLY A 102 16.65 21.64 2.06
CA GLY A 102 17.82 20.84 1.69
C GLY A 102 17.49 19.58 0.90
N GLN A 103 18.52 18.81 0.54
CA GLN A 103 18.36 17.56 -0.21
C GLN A 103 17.99 16.40 0.71
N ILE A 104 16.99 15.63 0.32
CA ILE A 104 16.63 14.38 1.00
C ILE A 104 17.72 13.34 0.76
N PRO A 105 18.24 12.68 1.81
CA PRO A 105 19.14 11.56 1.64
C PRO A 105 18.38 10.43 0.93
N TRP A 106 18.87 10.08 -0.25
CA TRP A 106 18.31 8.97 -0.99
C TRP A 106 18.73 7.63 -0.37
N PRO A 107 17.86 6.61 -0.36
CA PRO A 107 18.22 5.29 0.15
C PRO A 107 19.43 4.72 -0.60
N ASN A 108 20.42 4.21 0.13
CA ASN A 108 21.60 3.55 -0.47
C ASN A 108 21.24 2.11 -0.89
N GLN A 109 20.44 1.98 -1.95
CA GLN A 109 19.96 0.69 -2.46
C GLN A 109 20.06 0.65 -3.98
N LYS A 110 20.41 -0.50 -4.56
CA LYS A 110 20.52 -0.68 -6.03
C LYS A 110 19.29 -0.16 -6.79
N ARG A 111 18.09 -0.41 -6.26
CA ARG A 111 16.82 0.05 -6.85
C ARG A 111 16.66 1.58 -6.83
N SER A 112 17.14 2.22 -5.77
CA SER A 112 17.14 3.68 -5.62
C SER A 112 18.08 4.34 -6.63
N ILE A 113 19.28 3.75 -6.82
CA ILE A 113 20.25 4.20 -7.83
C ILE A 113 19.67 4.08 -9.25
N ALA A 114 19.14 2.90 -9.60
CA ALA A 114 18.49 2.67 -10.90
C ALA A 114 17.28 3.60 -11.13
N LEU A 115 16.55 3.95 -10.07
CA LEU A 115 15.45 4.91 -10.14
C LEU A 115 15.95 6.32 -10.43
N LYS A 116 17.03 6.78 -9.77
CA LYS A 116 17.64 8.09 -10.08
C LYS A 116 18.09 8.17 -11.53
N GLU A 117 18.77 7.14 -12.02
CA GLU A 117 19.20 7.08 -13.42
C GLU A 117 18.01 7.12 -14.39
N PHE A 118 16.94 6.38 -14.08
CA PHE A 118 15.71 6.42 -14.86
C PHE A 118 15.10 7.83 -14.90
N LEU A 119 15.00 8.51 -13.75
CA LEU A 119 14.46 9.88 -13.68
C LEU A 119 15.29 10.83 -14.53
N ARG A 120 16.62 10.77 -14.42
CA ARG A 120 17.55 11.59 -15.21
C ARG A 120 17.38 11.36 -16.71
N LEU A 121 17.35 10.10 -17.14
CA LEU A 121 17.21 9.73 -18.57
C LEU A 121 15.85 10.12 -19.16
N ASN A 122 14.79 10.14 -18.35
CA ASN A 122 13.44 10.51 -18.79
C ASN A 122 13.11 12.00 -18.57
N GLY A 123 14.12 12.82 -18.22
CA GLY A 123 13.96 14.27 -18.08
C GLY A 123 13.14 14.72 -16.88
N PHE A 124 12.95 13.87 -15.87
CA PHE A 124 12.30 14.26 -14.62
C PHE A 124 13.24 15.14 -13.79
N LYS A 125 12.77 16.32 -13.39
CA LYS A 125 13.50 17.26 -12.54
C LYS A 125 12.86 17.35 -11.17
N GLU A 126 13.69 17.29 -10.13
CA GLU A 126 13.22 17.53 -8.76
C GLU A 126 12.85 18.99 -8.60
N ILE A 127 11.71 19.25 -7.98
CA ILE A 127 11.23 20.62 -7.73
C ILE A 127 11.23 20.91 -6.24
N GLN A 128 10.75 19.95 -5.45
CA GLN A 128 10.59 20.16 -4.03
C GLN A 128 10.71 18.83 -3.28
N SER A 129 11.25 18.91 -2.08
CA SER A 129 11.37 17.81 -1.15
C SER A 129 10.48 18.09 0.05
N ILE A 130 9.52 17.20 0.32
CA ILE A 130 8.53 17.38 1.40
C ILE A 130 8.62 16.20 2.40
N LYS A 131 8.27 16.46 3.65
CA LYS A 131 8.17 15.43 4.69
C LYS A 131 6.84 15.48 5.41
N THR A 132 6.43 14.33 5.93
CA THR A 132 5.34 14.24 6.89
C THR A 132 5.75 13.37 8.08
N SER A 133 5.25 13.68 9.27
CA SER A 133 5.46 12.86 10.46
C SER A 133 4.35 11.82 10.59
N ILE A 134 4.76 10.56 10.76
CA ILE A 134 3.89 9.43 11.03
C ILE A 134 4.40 8.82 12.34
N LEU A 135 3.52 8.57 13.31
CA LEU A 135 3.92 7.99 14.61
C LEU A 135 4.94 8.83 15.41
N GLY A 136 4.82 10.16 15.43
CA GLY A 136 5.60 11.05 16.31
C GLY A 136 7.09 11.20 15.95
N SER A 137 7.83 10.09 15.81
CA SER A 137 9.27 10.05 15.55
C SER A 137 9.65 9.61 14.14
N ILE A 138 8.75 8.98 13.38
CA ILE A 138 9.05 8.50 12.02
C ILE A 138 8.64 9.56 11.00
N SER A 139 9.61 10.14 10.30
CA SER A 139 9.33 11.02 9.17
C SER A 139 9.30 10.23 7.87
N LEU A 140 8.26 10.43 7.07
CA LEU A 140 8.24 10.00 5.68
C LEU A 140 8.75 11.13 4.82
N ASN A 141 9.81 10.83 4.07
CA ASN A 141 10.39 11.71 3.09
C ASN A 141 9.72 11.46 1.73
N SER A 142 9.42 12.55 1.02
CA SER A 142 8.71 12.47 -0.24
C SER A 142 9.21 13.55 -1.20
N PRO A 143 10.21 13.23 -2.04
CA PRO A 143 10.65 14.13 -3.09
C PRO A 143 9.66 14.14 -4.26
N ILE A 144 9.49 15.32 -4.85
CA ILE A 144 8.55 15.60 -5.93
C ILE A 144 9.32 15.98 -7.18
N TYR A 145 9.00 15.29 -8.26
CA TYR A 145 9.54 15.50 -9.60
C TYR A 145 8.45 15.98 -10.54
N LYS A 146 8.81 16.82 -11.51
CA LYS A 146 8.00 17.05 -12.71
C LYS A 146 8.69 16.48 -13.93
N ASP A 147 7.89 16.02 -14.88
CA ASP A 147 8.40 15.69 -16.20
C ASP A 147 8.84 16.95 -16.96
N SER A 148 9.52 16.77 -18.09
CA SER A 148 10.03 17.87 -18.92
C SER A 148 8.93 18.79 -19.45
N THR A 149 7.69 18.29 -19.60
CA THR A 149 6.56 19.08 -20.07
C THR A 149 5.80 19.79 -18.95
N GLY A 150 6.10 19.47 -17.68
CA GLY A 150 5.41 19.99 -16.51
C GLY A 150 3.99 19.46 -16.30
N LYS A 151 3.51 18.53 -17.15
CA LYS A 151 2.14 17.99 -17.13
C LYS A 151 1.96 16.85 -16.13
N ILE A 152 3.02 16.07 -15.88
CA ILE A 152 2.99 14.93 -14.97
C ILE A 152 3.83 15.27 -13.73
N LEU A 153 3.17 15.29 -12.58
CA LEU A 153 3.81 15.34 -11.28
C LEU A 153 4.06 13.92 -10.78
N LEU A 154 5.29 13.63 -10.37
CA LEU A 154 5.68 12.38 -9.73
C LEU A 154 6.07 12.64 -8.28
N GLN A 155 5.29 12.13 -7.36
CA GLN A 155 5.64 12.09 -5.94
C GLN A 155 6.21 10.71 -5.61
N LEU A 156 7.45 10.68 -5.10
CA LEU A 156 8.04 9.48 -4.52
C LEU A 156 7.71 9.46 -3.03
N LEU A 157 7.35 8.31 -2.47
CA LEU A 157 7.14 8.16 -1.04
C LEU A 157 8.13 7.13 -0.48
N PHE A 158 9.02 7.59 0.41
CA PHE A 158 10.00 6.74 1.09
C PHE A 158 9.40 6.24 2.40
N VAL A 159 9.01 4.97 2.42
CA VAL A 159 8.41 4.32 3.60
C VAL A 159 9.45 3.42 4.25
N PRO A 160 9.88 3.71 5.49
CA PRO A 160 10.81 2.86 6.20
C PRO A 160 10.12 1.53 6.55
N GLN A 161 10.88 0.44 6.40
CA GLN A 161 10.54 -0.89 6.88
C GLN A 161 11.55 -1.31 7.96
N LYS A 162 11.36 -2.52 8.49
CA LYS A 162 12.32 -3.14 9.41
C LYS A 162 13.69 -3.29 8.75
N ASN A 163 14.75 -3.26 9.55
CA ASN A 163 16.15 -3.46 9.15
C ASN A 163 16.71 -2.39 8.19
N ASP A 164 16.36 -1.11 8.42
CA ASP A 164 16.83 0.06 7.63
C ASP A 164 16.52 0.00 6.12
N ILE A 165 15.58 -0.87 5.74
CA ILE A 165 15.12 -0.99 4.37
C ILE A 165 14.05 0.07 4.11
N ILE A 166 14.29 0.93 3.12
CA ILE A 166 13.29 1.88 2.63
C ILE A 166 12.59 1.32 1.38
N ASN A 167 11.26 1.28 1.41
CA ASN A 167 10.43 1.04 0.22
C ASN A 167 10.08 2.36 -0.45
N ILE A 168 10.08 2.34 -1.79
CA ILE A 168 9.75 3.52 -2.60
C ILE A 168 8.44 3.24 -3.33
N TYR A 169 7.44 4.06 -3.03
CA TYR A 169 6.19 4.08 -3.79
C TYR A 169 6.16 5.29 -4.72
N TYR A 170 5.37 5.17 -5.77
CA TYR A 170 5.23 6.13 -6.85
C TYR A 170 3.78 6.58 -6.91
N ILE A 171 3.57 7.89 -6.97
CA ILE A 171 2.27 8.51 -7.18
C ILE A 171 2.43 9.48 -8.34
N LEU A 172 1.77 9.18 -9.46
CA LEU A 172 1.74 10.02 -10.66
C LEU A 172 0.43 10.79 -10.69
N ILE A 173 0.52 12.10 -10.89
CA ILE A 173 -0.63 13.02 -10.85
C ILE A 173 -0.60 13.91 -12.08
N SER A 174 -1.74 13.98 -12.78
CA SER A 174 -1.99 14.93 -13.86
C SER A 174 -3.35 15.58 -13.65
N THR A 175 -3.46 16.86 -14.02
CA THR A 175 -4.71 17.61 -13.90
C THR A 175 -5.12 18.11 -15.29
N THR A 176 -6.42 18.16 -15.55
CA THR A 176 -6.97 18.61 -16.84
C THR A 176 -7.56 20.01 -16.74
N LYS A 177 -7.80 20.65 -17.89
CA LYS A 177 -8.41 21.98 -17.94
C LYS A 177 -9.81 22.01 -17.33
N GLU A 178 -10.54 20.90 -17.39
CA GLU A 178 -11.89 20.74 -16.84
C GLU A 178 -11.91 20.51 -15.33
N GLY A 179 -10.72 20.40 -14.70
CA GLY A 179 -10.60 20.16 -13.26
C GLY A 179 -10.64 18.69 -12.86
N ASN A 180 -10.62 17.76 -13.83
CA ASN A 180 -10.44 16.34 -13.55
C ASN A 180 -8.98 16.05 -13.17
N ARG A 181 -8.82 15.08 -12.29
CA ARG A 181 -7.51 14.69 -11.76
C ARG A 181 -7.27 13.21 -11.97
N PHE A 182 -6.17 12.88 -12.62
CA PHE A 182 -5.75 11.52 -12.88
C PHE A 182 -4.64 11.16 -11.89
N ILE A 183 -4.87 10.12 -11.09
CA ILE A 183 -3.91 9.64 -10.09
C ILE A 183 -3.59 8.19 -10.40
N THR A 184 -2.32 7.86 -10.55
CA THR A 184 -1.86 6.47 -10.68
C THR A 184 -0.78 6.17 -9.66
N ASP A 185 -1.05 5.23 -8.76
CA ASP A 185 -0.13 4.86 -7.69
C ASP A 185 0.09 3.36 -7.58
N ASN A 186 1.20 2.98 -6.95
CA ASN A 186 1.48 1.60 -6.56
C ASN A 186 1.54 1.41 -5.04
N LEU A 187 0.89 2.30 -4.28
CA LEU A 187 0.92 2.25 -2.82
C LEU A 187 0.34 0.91 -2.34
N SER A 188 1.04 0.22 -1.45
CA SER A 188 0.58 -1.04 -0.84
C SER A 188 -0.12 -0.82 0.51
N LEU A 189 -0.72 0.36 0.69
CA LEU A 189 -1.51 0.72 1.87
C LEU A 189 -2.98 0.86 1.44
N PRO A 190 -3.96 0.45 2.26
CA PRO A 190 -5.35 0.69 1.91
C PRO A 190 -5.62 2.18 1.89
N PHE A 191 -6.46 2.61 0.95
CA PHE A 191 -6.93 4.00 0.93
C PHE A 191 -8.10 4.16 1.91
N GLY A 192 -9.01 3.18 1.92
CA GLY A 192 -10.16 3.09 2.83
C GLY A 192 -11.30 4.04 2.50
N GLY A 193 -10.97 5.30 2.20
CA GLY A 193 -11.94 6.37 2.03
C GLY A 193 -12.63 6.43 0.67
N TYR A 194 -13.47 7.45 0.56
CA TYR A 194 -14.09 7.90 -0.67
C TYR A 194 -13.21 8.90 -1.41
N ILE A 195 -13.35 8.89 -2.73
CA ILE A 195 -12.62 9.73 -3.66
C ILE A 195 -13.66 10.62 -4.36
N PRO A 196 -13.38 11.92 -4.54
CA PRO A 196 -14.23 12.82 -5.32
C PRO A 196 -14.46 12.30 -6.75
N GLU A 197 -15.63 12.58 -7.32
CA GLU A 197 -16.01 12.06 -8.65
C GLU A 197 -15.06 12.53 -9.77
N ASN A 198 -14.56 13.75 -9.67
CA ASN A 198 -13.59 14.30 -10.64
C ASN A 198 -12.16 13.74 -10.46
N TRP A 199 -11.93 12.78 -9.56
CA TRP A 199 -10.62 12.17 -9.34
C TRP A 199 -10.62 10.72 -9.84
N ILE A 200 -9.99 10.52 -11.00
CA ILE A 200 -9.83 9.23 -11.64
C ILE A 200 -8.57 8.56 -11.09
N LYS A 201 -8.74 7.75 -10.05
CA LYS A 201 -7.66 7.02 -9.39
C LYS A 201 -7.50 5.59 -9.92
N ARG A 202 -6.28 5.21 -10.28
CA ARG A 202 -5.89 3.86 -10.73
C ARG A 202 -4.76 3.34 -9.85
N ARG A 203 -5.07 2.39 -8.97
CA ARG A 203 -4.06 1.75 -8.11
C ARG A 203 -3.52 0.48 -8.75
N LYS A 204 -2.20 0.30 -8.67
CA LYS A 204 -1.48 -0.89 -9.15
C LYS A 204 -0.45 -1.34 -8.10
N PRO A 205 -0.88 -1.85 -6.93
CA PRO A 205 0.03 -2.22 -5.84
C PRO A 205 1.09 -3.26 -6.24
N LEU A 206 0.79 -4.12 -7.23
CA LEU A 206 1.72 -5.13 -7.75
C LEU A 206 2.76 -4.57 -8.74
N CYS A 207 2.62 -3.31 -9.17
CA CYS A 207 3.52 -2.69 -10.14
C CYS A 207 4.72 -2.06 -9.42
N ASN A 208 5.86 -2.76 -9.44
CA ASN A 208 7.10 -2.28 -8.82
C ASN A 208 7.95 -1.35 -9.67
N SER A 209 7.67 -1.22 -10.96
CA SER A 209 8.48 -0.44 -11.89
C SER A 209 7.82 0.90 -12.19
N LEU A 210 8.53 2.01 -11.92
CA LEU A 210 8.07 3.34 -12.30
C LEU A 210 7.83 3.43 -13.82
N LYS A 211 8.69 2.82 -14.65
CA LYS A 211 8.52 2.76 -16.11
C LYS A 211 7.17 2.17 -16.51
N THR A 212 6.77 1.08 -15.86
CA THR A 212 5.50 0.40 -16.16
C THR A 212 4.31 1.20 -15.64
N LEU A 213 4.43 1.77 -14.44
CA LEU A 213 3.39 2.62 -13.86
C LEU A 213 3.16 3.89 -14.70
N LEU A 214 4.24 4.51 -15.18
CA LEU A 214 4.20 5.67 -16.07
C LEU A 214 3.49 5.34 -17.39
N LYS A 215 3.77 4.18 -18.00
CA LYS A 215 3.04 3.71 -19.19
C LYS A 215 1.54 3.56 -18.92
N HIS A 216 1.15 3.02 -17.77
CA HIS A 216 -0.27 2.91 -17.40
C HIS A 216 -0.92 4.28 -17.20
N HIS A 217 -0.22 5.21 -16.56
CA HIS A 217 -0.68 6.57 -16.37
C HIS A 217 -0.89 7.25 -17.73
N GLN A 218 0.12 7.26 -18.60
CA GLN A 218 0.06 7.82 -19.94
C GLN A 218 -1.04 7.19 -20.80
N LYS A 219 -1.25 5.87 -20.72
CA LYS A 219 -2.36 5.19 -21.40
C LYS A 219 -3.72 5.69 -20.90
N THR A 220 -3.86 5.91 -19.59
CA THR A 220 -5.09 6.46 -19.00
C THR A 220 -5.36 7.87 -19.51
N LEU A 221 -4.34 8.74 -19.55
CA LEU A 221 -4.46 10.10 -20.09
C LEU A 221 -4.81 10.11 -21.59
N LYS A 222 -4.18 9.25 -22.38
CA LYS A 222 -4.49 9.14 -23.82
C LYS A 222 -5.93 8.68 -24.06
N ASN A 223 -6.44 7.80 -23.21
CA ASN A 223 -7.80 7.26 -23.32
C ASN A 223 -8.88 8.27 -22.91
N SER A 224 -8.60 9.20 -21.98
CA SER A 224 -9.58 10.21 -21.58
C SER A 224 -9.82 11.28 -22.64
N LYS A 225 -8.84 11.49 -23.55
CA LYS A 225 -8.86 12.55 -24.58
C LYS A 225 -8.96 13.97 -24.03
N GLU A 226 -8.76 14.15 -22.73
CA GLU A 226 -8.80 15.46 -22.07
C GLU A 226 -7.48 16.23 -22.26
N THR A 227 -7.57 17.55 -22.34
CA THR A 227 -6.39 18.43 -22.36
C THR A 227 -5.75 18.55 -20.97
N ILE A 228 -4.55 17.99 -20.84
CA ILE A 228 -3.73 18.04 -19.62
C ILE A 228 -3.01 19.39 -19.53
N ILE A 229 -3.14 20.05 -18.38
CA ILE A 229 -2.50 21.32 -18.09
C ILE A 229 -1.16 21.12 -17.38
N SER A 230 -0.25 22.08 -17.56
CA SER A 230 1.01 22.11 -16.82
C SER A 230 0.78 22.53 -15.38
N TRP A 231 1.60 22.01 -14.46
CA TRP A 231 1.57 22.37 -13.06
C TRP A 231 2.31 23.68 -12.83
N GLU A 232 1.57 24.77 -12.58
CA GLU A 232 2.14 26.09 -12.29
C GLU A 232 2.27 26.36 -10.78
N ASN A 233 1.34 25.84 -9.97
CA ASN A 233 1.31 26.06 -8.52
C ASN A 233 2.42 25.30 -7.76
N SER A 234 2.70 25.79 -6.55
CA SER A 234 3.51 25.12 -5.52
C SER A 234 2.99 23.69 -5.28
N PRO A 235 3.81 22.64 -5.53
CA PRO A 235 3.37 21.26 -5.32
C PRO A 235 2.99 20.94 -3.87
N LEU A 236 3.70 21.52 -2.88
CA LEU A 236 3.40 21.31 -1.47
C LEU A 236 2.00 21.80 -1.09
N ASP A 237 1.65 23.03 -1.48
CA ASP A 237 0.37 23.62 -1.12
C ASP A 237 -0.78 22.86 -1.77
N GLU A 238 -0.59 22.44 -3.02
CA GLU A 238 -1.57 21.64 -3.74
C GLU A 238 -1.76 20.26 -3.11
N ILE A 239 -0.68 19.58 -2.69
CA ILE A 239 -0.77 18.29 -1.99
C ILE A 239 -1.48 18.46 -0.64
N ASN A 240 -1.14 19.49 0.15
CA ASN A 240 -1.80 19.71 1.44
C ASN A 240 -3.28 20.09 1.29
N ARG A 241 -3.62 20.88 0.27
CA ARG A 241 -5.01 21.18 -0.11
C ARG A 241 -5.76 19.90 -0.47
N GLN A 242 -5.12 19.00 -1.22
CA GLN A 242 -5.67 17.69 -1.55
C GLN A 242 -5.94 16.83 -0.32
N GLN A 243 -5.00 16.75 0.62
CA GLN A 243 -5.18 15.99 1.85
C GLN A 243 -6.34 16.54 2.68
N SER A 244 -6.41 17.86 2.82
CA SER A 244 -7.49 18.53 3.56
C SER A 244 -8.86 18.34 2.89
N PHE A 245 -8.91 18.40 1.55
CA PHE A 245 -10.14 18.17 0.80
C PHE A 245 -10.62 16.72 0.92
N LEU A 246 -9.70 15.74 0.82
CA LEU A 246 -10.03 14.33 1.03
C LEU A 246 -10.54 14.07 2.45
N GLU A 247 -9.92 14.67 3.46
CA GLU A 247 -10.37 14.57 4.84
C GLU A 247 -11.81 15.09 5.01
N TYR A 248 -12.05 16.32 4.56
CA TYR A 248 -13.40 16.92 4.59
C TYR A 248 -14.44 16.08 3.85
N TYR A 249 -14.12 15.65 2.63
CA TYR A 249 -15.01 14.83 1.80
C TYR A 249 -15.34 13.50 2.49
N ASN A 250 -14.36 12.87 3.14
CA ASN A 250 -14.54 11.62 3.87
C ASN A 250 -15.32 11.77 5.18
N ILE A 251 -15.25 12.93 5.84
CA ILE A 251 -16.14 13.26 6.95
C ILE A 251 -17.59 13.36 6.44
N LYS A 252 -17.81 14.10 5.35
CA LYS A 252 -19.15 14.26 4.76
C LYS A 252 -19.74 12.96 4.23
N ALA A 253 -18.92 12.08 3.65
CA ALA A 253 -19.34 10.78 3.16
C ALA A 253 -19.52 9.72 4.27
N GLY A 254 -19.36 10.08 5.55
CA GLY A 254 -19.56 9.17 6.68
C GLY A 254 -18.45 8.12 6.86
N PHE A 255 -17.28 8.30 6.23
CA PHE A 255 -16.12 7.44 6.43
C PHE A 255 -15.35 7.81 7.71
N LEU A 256 -15.19 9.10 7.98
CA LEU A 256 -14.55 9.65 9.18
C LEU A 256 -15.56 10.30 10.11
N HIS A 257 -15.31 10.24 11.41
CA HIS A 257 -15.92 11.15 12.36
C HIS A 257 -15.32 12.55 12.21
N PRO A 258 -16.09 13.62 12.47
CA PRO A 258 -15.53 14.96 12.66
C PRO A 258 -14.52 15.00 13.81
N THR A 259 -13.53 15.89 13.74
CA THR A 259 -12.39 15.93 14.67
C THR A 259 -12.78 16.08 16.13
N ASN A 260 -13.86 16.83 16.43
CA ASN A 260 -14.37 17.00 17.80
C ASN A 260 -14.91 15.71 18.45
N LEU A 261 -15.14 14.65 17.67
CA LEU A 261 -15.64 13.37 18.15
C LEU A 261 -14.55 12.29 18.23
N HIS A 262 -13.32 12.59 17.84
CA HIS A 262 -12.23 11.60 17.74
C HIS A 262 -11.84 11.00 19.09
N ASP A 263 -11.84 11.79 20.16
CA ASP A 263 -11.42 11.30 21.49
C ASP A 263 -12.40 10.27 22.07
N VAL A 264 -13.70 10.37 21.71
CA VAL A 264 -14.77 9.50 22.23
C VAL A 264 -14.95 8.27 21.34
N TYR A 265 -15.06 8.47 20.02
CA TYR A 265 -15.44 7.41 19.08
C TYR A 265 -14.27 6.89 18.23
N GLY A 266 -13.13 7.57 18.29
CA GLY A 266 -12.04 7.40 17.33
C GLY A 266 -12.32 8.09 16.00
N LYS A 267 -11.40 7.93 15.06
CA LYS A 267 -11.39 8.65 13.77
C LYS A 267 -12.36 8.12 12.73
N LEU A 268 -12.57 6.81 12.70
CA LEU A 268 -13.32 6.07 11.69
C LEU A 268 -14.71 5.72 12.22
N THR A 269 -15.70 5.85 11.35
CA THR A 269 -17.04 5.31 11.62
C THR A 269 -17.05 3.78 11.57
N ALA A 270 -18.17 3.16 11.95
CA ALA A 270 -18.36 1.71 11.76
C ALA A 270 -18.19 1.29 10.29
N GLU A 271 -18.75 2.08 9.36
CA GLU A 271 -18.59 1.84 7.93
C GLU A 271 -17.13 2.00 7.49
N GLY A 272 -16.44 3.04 7.98
CA GLY A 272 -15.04 3.29 7.65
C GLY A 272 -14.12 2.14 8.09
N ARG A 273 -14.35 1.60 9.29
CA ARG A 273 -13.63 0.42 9.79
C ARG A 273 -13.86 -0.81 8.91
N TYR A 274 -15.11 -1.07 8.52
CA TYR A 274 -15.45 -2.21 7.65
C TYR A 274 -14.82 -2.09 6.25
N ARG A 275 -14.85 -0.89 5.64
CA ARG A 275 -14.21 -0.63 4.34
C ARG A 275 -12.70 -0.83 4.38
N LEU A 276 -12.03 -0.30 5.41
CA LEU A 276 -10.60 -0.50 5.60
C LEU A 276 -10.26 -1.97 5.82
N TRP A 277 -11.03 -2.67 6.66
CA TRP A 277 -10.86 -4.09 6.92
C TRP A 277 -10.89 -4.91 5.63
N LYS A 278 -11.90 -4.66 4.80
CA LYS A 278 -12.03 -5.28 3.49
C LYS A 278 -10.82 -4.97 2.60
N GLN A 279 -10.45 -3.71 2.44
CA GLN A 279 -9.30 -3.33 1.59
C GLN A 279 -7.97 -3.91 2.10
N PHE A 280 -7.75 -3.99 3.41
CA PHE A 280 -6.55 -4.63 3.96
C PHE A 280 -6.47 -6.10 3.57
N LEU A 281 -7.59 -6.83 3.62
CA LEU A 281 -7.63 -8.23 3.21
C LEU A 281 -7.40 -8.38 1.70
N PHE A 282 -8.12 -7.63 0.86
CA PHE A 282 -7.93 -7.66 -0.59
C PHE A 282 -6.48 -7.33 -0.98
N LEU A 283 -5.89 -6.29 -0.39
CA LEU A 283 -4.54 -5.89 -0.71
C LEU A 283 -3.49 -6.91 -0.22
N ARG A 284 -3.69 -7.54 0.96
CA ARG A 284 -2.76 -8.55 1.50
C ARG A 284 -2.78 -9.86 0.72
N TYR A 285 -3.92 -10.27 0.18
CA TYR A 285 -4.12 -11.59 -0.43
C TYR A 285 -4.25 -11.58 -1.96
N LEU A 286 -4.67 -10.46 -2.55
CA LEU A 286 -4.94 -10.34 -3.98
C LEU A 286 -4.15 -9.18 -4.62
N GLY A 287 -3.66 -8.23 -3.82
CA GLY A 287 -2.88 -7.09 -4.31
C GLY A 287 -3.73 -6.06 -5.05
N CYS A 288 -5.03 -6.01 -4.76
CA CYS A 288 -6.01 -5.07 -5.31
C CYS A 288 -6.80 -4.35 -4.21
#